data_AF-A0AAN6K7T7-F1
#
_entry.id   AF-A0AAN6K7T7-F1
#
_cell.length_a   1.000
_cell.length_b   1.000
_cell.length_c   1.000
_cell.angle_alpha   90.00
_cell.angle_beta   90.00
_cell.angle_gamma   90.00
#
_symmetry.space_group_name_H-M   'P 1'
#
loop_
_entity.id
_entity.type
_entity.pdbx_description
1 polymer ?
#
loop_
_entity_poly.entity_id
_entity_poly.type
_entity_poly.pdbx_seq_one_letter_code
_entity_poly.pdbx_strand_id
1 'polypeptide(L)'
;MNTRQPIQPSNQPAVLSLAFSSSRKRFIAGLADGFRCFRTDNCLTTYHPTLPTDGGIAVAAALDDRYIAFVGGGRSPAGKSDVVVFWDAVLGKETARFHLHEPVLGVRLNGRWMVVVLRERTVVFEYQDLQPQNLPSPPADGTGIEESDLDEVPKGPNKIRALYPTSTNDHALAYLRGDLLVLPAQTTGQVQLIPLSGGSKRVLRAHNSSLRCLAVSDDGALLATASEQGTLIRVYSLSNLDQVAEFRRGSDHAIIFSLAFSPGNRWLACTSDKGTLHIFDLRPPDPAADIHTAKHRSTKDRHSLPHHRKTPSYAAHRLSAGGLALEKDSLSNFSGASPSAHSSPPTSRAGSGGRAVGTPSTYQGGSVQEYYGLRPPPASATPPSTSAATGVSALASAFKASGFAPRILRDVRSIASIPFHLGDEKLHWQGGAAYSWTTTPGGGRKRVRNAVLPLPGEASGRPPKGILGFAPREVGGSDEEGARLYVLGGGGEARWEVFELLPAEGGGWGIVNRGFRRFLTRQFVE
;
A
#
# COMPACT_ATOMS: atom_id res chain seq x y z
N MET A 1 30.43 -14.83 -32.37
CA MET A 1 30.45 -13.90 -31.22
C MET A 1 29.43 -14.38 -30.19
N ASN A 2 29.79 -14.46 -28.90
CA ASN A 2 28.84 -14.82 -27.84
C ASN A 2 28.21 -13.54 -27.28
N THR A 3 27.00 -13.22 -27.73
CA THR A 3 26.30 -11.95 -27.39
C THR A 3 25.57 -11.99 -26.05
N ARG A 4 25.68 -13.07 -25.29
CA ARG A 4 25.21 -13.09 -23.90
C ARG A 4 26.18 -12.30 -23.03
N GLN A 5 25.79 -11.07 -22.67
CA GLN A 5 26.38 -10.43 -21.48
C GLN A 5 26.30 -11.43 -20.32
N PRO A 6 27.40 -11.67 -19.57
CA PRO A 6 27.30 -12.44 -18.35
C PRO A 6 26.35 -11.71 -17.42
N ILE A 7 25.37 -12.42 -16.87
CA ILE A 7 24.59 -11.90 -15.75
C ILE A 7 25.58 -11.78 -14.60
N GLN A 8 26.11 -10.57 -14.36
CA GLN A 8 26.72 -10.28 -13.07
C GLN A 8 25.67 -10.60 -12.01
N PRO A 9 25.92 -11.53 -11.07
CA PRO A 9 25.03 -11.69 -9.94
C PRO A 9 25.01 -10.34 -9.23
N SER A 10 23.81 -9.79 -9.03
CA SER A 10 23.68 -8.57 -8.23
C SER A 10 24.22 -8.89 -6.84
N ASN A 11 25.26 -8.17 -6.42
CA ASN A 11 25.89 -8.33 -5.08
C ASN A 11 24.99 -7.83 -3.93
N GLN A 12 23.67 -7.80 -4.16
CA GLN A 12 22.60 -7.42 -3.26
C GLN A 12 21.51 -8.49 -3.35
N PRO A 13 20.89 -8.86 -2.22
CA PRO A 13 19.87 -9.89 -2.19
C PRO A 13 18.56 -9.42 -2.83
N ALA A 14 17.77 -10.38 -3.28
CA ALA A 14 16.41 -10.16 -3.75
C ALA A 14 15.44 -9.92 -2.57
N VAL A 15 14.62 -8.86 -2.61
CA VAL A 15 13.54 -8.61 -1.62
C VAL A 15 12.34 -9.50 -1.93
N LEU A 16 12.12 -10.52 -1.09
CA LEU A 16 11.07 -11.52 -1.22
C LEU A 16 9.74 -11.03 -0.60
N SER A 17 9.79 -10.27 0.49
CA SER A 17 8.60 -9.71 1.18
C SER A 17 8.86 -8.33 1.76
N LEU A 18 7.77 -7.56 1.95
CA LEU A 18 7.78 -6.22 2.53
C LEU A 18 6.56 -6.04 3.45
N ALA A 19 6.77 -5.49 4.65
CA ALA A 19 5.71 -5.13 5.57
C ALA A 19 6.05 -3.88 6.37
N PHE A 20 5.08 -2.99 6.58
CA PHE A 20 5.16 -1.96 7.63
C PHE A 20 4.88 -2.57 9.00
N SER A 21 5.49 -2.02 10.05
CA SER A 21 5.08 -2.34 11.43
C SER A 21 3.70 -1.76 11.73
N SER A 22 3.04 -2.23 12.80
CA SER A 22 1.69 -1.75 13.19
C SER A 22 1.63 -0.27 13.60
N SER A 23 2.79 0.35 13.85
CA SER A 23 2.93 1.81 14.04
C SER A 23 3.31 2.58 12.77
N ARG A 24 3.67 1.87 11.68
CA ARG A 24 4.29 2.39 10.44
C ARG A 24 5.56 3.24 10.65
N LYS A 25 6.17 3.21 11.85
CA LYS A 25 7.46 3.87 12.11
C LYS A 25 8.64 3.07 11.55
N ARG A 26 8.42 1.78 11.26
CA ARG A 26 9.37 0.86 10.62
C ARG A 26 8.73 0.16 9.43
N PHE A 27 9.56 -0.26 8.49
CA PHE A 27 9.24 -1.35 7.58
C PHE A 27 10.36 -2.40 7.59
N ILE A 28 10.00 -3.64 7.31
CA ILE A 28 10.91 -4.78 7.22
C ILE A 28 10.88 -5.35 5.80
N ALA A 29 12.05 -5.71 5.30
CA ALA A 29 12.22 -6.45 4.05
C ALA A 29 12.71 -7.86 4.38
N GLY A 30 11.94 -8.88 4.00
CA GLY A 30 12.43 -10.26 3.92
C GLY A 30 13.20 -10.45 2.62
N LEU A 31 14.41 -10.98 2.69
CA LEU A 31 15.40 -10.99 1.62
C LEU A 31 15.81 -12.42 1.26
N ALA A 32 16.63 -12.59 0.23
CA ALA A 32 17.21 -13.88 -0.16
C ALA A 32 18.36 -14.36 0.75
N ASP A 33 18.90 -13.48 1.59
CA ASP A 33 20.04 -13.66 2.51
C ASP A 33 19.65 -13.49 4.00
N GLY A 34 18.38 -13.23 4.31
CA GLY A 34 17.90 -12.93 5.66
C GLY A 34 16.79 -11.89 5.67
N PHE A 35 16.85 -10.92 6.57
CA PHE A 35 15.93 -9.77 6.59
C PHE A 35 16.65 -8.48 7.01
N ARG A 36 16.07 -7.31 6.70
CA ARG A 36 16.57 -6.00 7.16
C ARG A 36 15.41 -5.10 7.59
N CYS A 37 15.57 -4.40 8.71
CA CYS A 37 14.61 -3.43 9.23
C CYS A 37 15.07 -2.00 8.90
N PHE A 38 14.13 -1.13 8.58
CA PHE A 38 14.38 0.26 8.17
C PHE A 38 13.42 1.22 8.86
N ARG A 39 13.87 2.45 9.11
CA ARG A 39 12.97 3.54 9.49
C ARG A 39 12.14 3.98 8.28
N THR A 40 10.86 4.23 8.49
CA THR A 40 9.94 4.65 7.41
C THR A 40 10.12 6.10 6.97
N ASP A 41 10.65 6.96 7.84
CA ASP A 41 10.80 8.41 7.63
C ASP A 41 12.01 8.79 6.76
N ASN A 42 13.14 8.10 6.91
CA ASN A 42 14.40 8.41 6.22
C ASN A 42 15.04 7.21 5.51
N CYS A 43 14.43 6.02 5.56
CA CYS A 43 14.91 4.80 4.94
C CYS A 43 16.30 4.31 5.44
N LEU A 44 16.77 4.79 6.59
CA LEU A 44 17.99 4.26 7.20
C LEU A 44 17.71 2.88 7.81
N THR A 45 18.64 1.94 7.63
CA THR A 45 18.60 0.61 8.27
C THR A 45 18.66 0.77 9.79
N THR A 46 17.78 0.08 10.52
CA THR A 46 17.84 0.00 12.00
C THR A 46 18.42 -1.31 12.50
N TYR A 47 18.25 -2.41 11.74
CA TYR A 47 18.75 -3.72 12.12
C TYR A 47 19.05 -4.59 10.89
N HIS A 48 20.17 -5.30 10.95
CA HIS A 48 20.58 -6.33 9.98
C HIS A 48 21.23 -7.51 10.72
N PRO A 49 20.51 -8.63 10.96
CA PRO A 49 21.10 -9.80 11.58
C PRO A 49 22.06 -10.50 10.61
N THR A 50 23.19 -10.98 11.12
CA THR A 50 23.80 -12.20 10.60
C THR A 50 22.97 -13.36 11.15
N LEU A 51 22.08 -13.92 10.33
CA LEU A 51 21.32 -15.11 10.74
C LEU A 51 22.25 -16.34 10.79
N PRO A 52 21.97 -17.36 11.62
CA PRO A 52 22.72 -18.62 11.61
C PRO A 52 22.66 -19.40 10.27
N THR A 53 21.78 -18.97 9.37
CA THR A 53 21.65 -19.45 7.99
C THR A 53 21.49 -18.26 7.05
N ASP A 54 22.38 -18.11 6.05
CA ASP A 54 22.32 -17.10 4.98
C ASP A 54 21.20 -17.41 3.96
N GLY A 55 19.97 -17.57 4.47
CA GLY A 55 18.85 -18.11 3.73
C GLY A 55 17.69 -17.14 3.55
N GLY A 56 16.87 -17.43 2.54
CA GLY A 56 15.74 -16.60 2.16
C GLY A 56 14.62 -16.58 3.20
N ILE A 57 14.05 -15.38 3.41
CA ILE A 57 12.92 -15.08 4.29
C ILE A 57 11.72 -14.65 3.43
N ALA A 58 10.79 -15.59 3.23
CA ALA A 58 9.60 -15.37 2.41
C ALA A 58 8.53 -14.50 3.08
N VAL A 59 8.48 -14.46 4.41
CA VAL A 59 7.59 -13.61 5.19
C VAL A 59 8.39 -13.00 6.32
N ALA A 60 8.34 -11.68 6.47
CA ALA A 60 8.91 -10.95 7.59
C ALA A 60 7.90 -9.91 8.11
N ALA A 61 7.76 -9.81 9.43
CA ALA A 61 6.95 -8.80 10.10
C ALA A 61 7.69 -8.27 11.33
N ALA A 62 7.76 -6.95 11.49
CA ALA A 62 8.37 -6.29 12.64
C ALA A 62 7.31 -5.62 13.50
N LEU A 63 7.41 -5.75 14.81
CA LEU A 63 6.63 -4.97 15.77
C LEU A 63 7.24 -3.56 15.91
N ASP A 64 8.55 -3.55 16.14
CA ASP A 64 9.42 -2.39 16.39
C ASP A 64 10.84 -2.72 15.89
N ASP A 65 11.90 -2.26 16.57
CA ASP A 65 13.29 -2.62 16.27
C ASP A 65 13.79 -3.85 17.05
N ARG A 66 13.05 -4.32 18.07
CA ARG A 66 13.41 -5.46 18.92
C ARG A 66 12.74 -6.75 18.46
N TYR A 67 11.42 -6.74 18.26
CA TYR A 67 10.66 -7.98 18.03
C TYR A 67 10.29 -8.16 16.55
N ILE A 68 10.80 -9.25 15.96
CA ILE A 68 10.54 -9.66 14.58
C ILE A 68 9.96 -11.08 14.55
N ALA A 69 8.99 -11.31 13.67
CA ALA A 69 8.54 -12.66 13.30
C ALA A 69 8.86 -12.93 11.82
N PHE A 70 9.41 -14.10 11.52
CA PHE A 70 9.81 -14.47 10.15
C PHE A 70 9.55 -15.93 9.80
N VAL A 71 9.53 -16.22 8.49
CA VAL A 71 9.34 -17.55 7.89
C VAL A 71 10.33 -17.75 6.74
N GLY A 72 10.99 -18.91 6.70
CA GLY A 72 11.92 -19.27 5.63
C GLY A 72 11.21 -19.53 4.29
N GLY A 73 11.79 -19.08 3.18
CA GLY A 73 11.27 -19.35 1.83
C GLY A 73 12.08 -18.70 0.71
N GLY A 74 11.53 -18.65 -0.51
CA GLY A 74 12.31 -18.35 -1.71
C GLY A 74 13.17 -19.56 -2.16
N ARG A 75 14.22 -19.32 -2.94
CA ARG A 75 15.04 -20.40 -3.55
C ARG A 75 15.85 -21.23 -2.54
N SER A 76 16.44 -20.57 -1.55
CA SER A 76 17.43 -21.14 -0.63
C SER A 76 17.03 -20.76 0.79
N PRO A 77 15.97 -21.37 1.34
CA PRO A 77 15.25 -20.82 2.49
C PRO A 77 15.99 -21.01 3.82
N ALA A 78 15.91 -20.02 4.72
CA ALA A 78 16.56 -20.08 6.05
C ALA A 78 15.94 -21.14 7.00
N GLY A 79 14.80 -21.71 6.64
CA GLY A 79 14.01 -22.67 7.40
C GLY A 79 12.84 -23.18 6.57
N LYS A 80 11.94 -23.97 7.18
CA LYS A 80 10.74 -24.45 6.48
C LYS A 80 9.68 -23.35 6.36
N SER A 81 8.85 -23.42 5.31
CA SER A 81 7.75 -22.49 5.08
C SER A 81 6.54 -22.68 6.00
N ASP A 82 6.49 -23.76 6.79
CA ASP A 82 5.45 -24.04 7.80
C ASP A 82 5.87 -23.64 9.23
N VAL A 83 7.02 -22.96 9.37
CA VAL A 83 7.60 -22.58 10.66
C VAL A 83 7.69 -21.07 10.80
N VAL A 84 7.03 -20.52 11.81
CA VAL A 84 7.25 -19.13 12.26
C VAL A 84 8.31 -19.12 13.35
N VAL A 85 9.33 -18.29 13.17
CA VAL A 85 10.34 -17.96 14.17
C VAL A 85 10.03 -16.57 14.73
N PHE A 86 9.97 -16.45 16.06
CA PHE A 86 9.88 -15.17 16.77
C PHE A 86 11.25 -14.85 17.38
N TRP A 87 11.77 -13.66 17.08
CA TRP A 87 13.16 -13.27 17.26
C TRP A 87 13.27 -11.97 18.06
N ASP A 88 14.21 -11.95 19.00
CA ASP A 88 14.63 -10.75 19.71
C ASP A 88 15.95 -10.24 19.12
N ALA A 89 15.87 -9.09 18.45
CA ALA A 89 16.98 -8.43 17.76
C ALA A 89 17.99 -7.78 18.72
N VAL A 90 17.60 -7.45 19.95
CA VAL A 90 18.50 -6.92 20.98
C VAL A 90 19.30 -8.06 21.62
N LEU A 91 18.65 -9.20 21.87
CA LEU A 91 19.30 -10.40 22.41
C LEU A 91 19.96 -11.28 21.34
N GLY A 92 19.79 -10.95 20.05
CA GLY A 92 20.39 -11.67 18.92
C GLY A 92 19.97 -13.14 18.81
N LYS A 93 18.76 -13.50 19.28
CA LYS A 93 18.35 -14.91 19.40
C LYS A 93 16.87 -15.17 19.06
N GLU A 94 16.61 -16.43 18.74
CA GLU A 94 15.26 -16.98 18.68
C GLU A 94 14.66 -17.07 20.09
N THR A 95 13.42 -16.64 20.20
CA THR A 95 12.67 -16.54 21.46
C THR A 95 11.52 -17.54 21.50
N ALA A 96 10.88 -17.83 20.36
CA ALA A 96 9.87 -18.89 20.25
C ALA A 96 9.73 -19.41 18.81
N ARG A 97 9.34 -20.68 18.68
CA ARG A 97 9.15 -21.39 17.41
C ARG A 97 7.75 -21.98 17.30
N PHE A 98 7.10 -21.84 16.15
CA PHE A 98 5.76 -22.36 15.91
C PHE A 98 5.74 -23.21 14.64
N HIS A 99 5.36 -24.48 14.77
CA HIS A 99 5.13 -25.39 13.66
C HIS A 99 3.64 -25.40 13.32
N LEU A 100 3.28 -24.96 12.12
CA LEU A 100 1.88 -24.82 11.69
C LEU A 100 1.42 -25.98 10.80
N HIS A 101 2.35 -26.80 10.29
CA HIS A 101 2.13 -27.90 9.34
C HIS A 101 1.49 -27.51 7.99
N GLU A 102 1.35 -26.21 7.73
CA GLU A 102 0.89 -25.59 6.48
C GLU A 102 1.81 -24.42 6.11
N PRO A 103 2.00 -24.11 4.81
CA PRO A 103 2.74 -22.92 4.40
C PRO A 103 2.14 -21.63 4.97
N VAL A 104 2.95 -20.87 5.70
CA VAL A 104 2.59 -19.57 6.24
C VAL A 104 2.70 -18.52 5.15
N LEU A 105 1.58 -17.87 4.84
CA LEU A 105 1.49 -16.86 3.78
C LEU A 105 1.77 -15.45 4.32
N GLY A 106 1.52 -15.20 5.61
CA GLY A 106 1.78 -13.90 6.22
C GLY A 106 1.75 -13.91 7.74
N VAL A 107 2.43 -12.93 8.34
CA VAL A 107 2.34 -12.64 9.78
C VAL A 107 1.93 -11.18 9.98
N ARG A 108 1.22 -10.88 11.07
CA ARG A 108 0.97 -9.51 11.57
C ARG A 108 1.29 -9.47 13.07
N LEU A 109 1.89 -8.38 13.53
CA LEU A 109 2.29 -8.16 14.92
C LEU A 109 1.73 -6.85 15.46
N ASN A 110 1.24 -6.87 16.69
CA ASN A 110 1.15 -5.70 17.55
C ASN A 110 1.58 -6.08 18.98
N GLY A 111 1.59 -5.13 19.93
CA GLY A 111 2.10 -5.36 21.29
C GLY A 111 1.31 -6.34 22.18
N ARG A 112 0.33 -7.06 21.62
CA ARG A 112 -0.46 -8.08 22.33
C ARG A 112 -0.73 -9.33 21.50
N TRP A 113 -0.79 -9.21 20.17
CA TRP A 113 -1.22 -10.29 19.28
C TRP A 113 -0.21 -10.57 18.18
N MET A 114 0.10 -11.86 17.96
CA MET A 114 0.68 -12.34 16.72
C MET A 114 -0.40 -13.08 15.93
N VAL A 115 -0.58 -12.72 14.67
CA VAL A 115 -1.57 -13.32 13.78
C VAL A 115 -0.84 -13.96 12.61
N VAL A 116 -1.02 -15.27 12.45
CA VAL A 116 -0.37 -16.10 11.43
C VAL A 116 -1.42 -16.52 10.40
N VAL A 117 -1.22 -16.13 9.15
CA VAL A 117 -2.16 -16.33 8.04
C VAL A 117 -1.72 -17.53 7.20
N LEU A 118 -2.58 -18.56 7.14
CA LEU A 118 -2.46 -19.73 6.29
C LEU A 118 -3.45 -19.59 5.11
N ARG A 119 -3.54 -20.59 4.22
CA ARG A 119 -4.40 -20.48 3.01
C ARG A 119 -5.89 -20.39 3.32
N GLU A 120 -6.40 -21.20 4.26
CA GLU A 120 -7.85 -21.32 4.51
C GLU A 120 -8.22 -21.06 5.98
N ARG A 121 -7.25 -20.65 6.80
CA ARG A 121 -7.43 -20.30 8.21
C ARG A 121 -6.35 -19.34 8.69
N THR A 122 -6.67 -18.61 9.74
CA THR A 122 -5.76 -17.69 10.43
C THR A 122 -5.68 -18.08 11.90
N VAL A 123 -4.47 -18.22 12.43
CA VAL A 123 -4.19 -18.56 13.84
C VAL A 123 -3.80 -17.30 14.59
N VAL A 124 -4.38 -17.08 15.78
CA VAL A 124 -4.07 -15.93 16.63
C VAL A 124 -3.40 -16.42 17.91
N PHE A 125 -2.26 -15.81 18.24
CA PHE A 125 -1.50 -16.03 19.46
C PHE A 125 -1.60 -14.80 20.37
N GLU A 126 -1.88 -15.02 21.65
CA GLU A 126 -1.81 -14.00 22.69
C GLU A 126 -0.38 -13.93 23.23
N TYR A 127 0.12 -12.71 23.45
CA TYR A 127 1.38 -12.49 24.15
C TYR A 127 1.17 -12.73 25.64
N GLN A 128 2.04 -13.52 26.27
CA GLN A 128 2.12 -13.68 27.71
C GLN A 128 3.58 -13.50 28.13
N ASP A 129 3.84 -13.50 29.43
CA ASP A 129 5.20 -13.52 29.97
C ASP A 129 5.89 -14.84 29.55
N LEU A 130 7.09 -14.73 28.99
CA LEU A 130 7.91 -15.88 28.62
C LEU A 130 8.65 -16.33 29.88
N GLN A 131 8.12 -17.36 30.56
CA GLN A 131 8.76 -17.93 31.73
C GLN A 131 10.23 -18.29 31.41
N PRO A 132 11.21 -17.79 32.20
CA PRO A 132 12.59 -18.24 32.06
C PRO A 132 12.63 -19.74 32.39
N GLN A 133 13.06 -20.56 31.43
CA GLN A 133 13.12 -22.01 31.62
C GLN A 133 14.14 -22.35 32.71
N ASN A 134 13.65 -22.83 33.85
CA ASN A 134 14.43 -23.45 34.92
C ASN A 134 15.71 -22.68 35.32
N LEU A 135 15.58 -21.45 35.83
CA LEU A 135 16.59 -21.01 36.79
C LEU A 135 16.49 -21.94 38.03
N PRO A 136 17.61 -22.51 38.51
CA PRO A 136 17.62 -23.14 39.82
C PRO A 136 17.30 -22.07 40.87
N SER A 137 16.53 -22.44 41.89
CA SER A 137 16.27 -21.55 43.02
C SER A 137 17.60 -21.11 43.64
N PRO A 138 17.82 -19.80 43.89
CA PRO A 138 19.07 -19.32 44.47
C PRO A 138 19.32 -19.98 45.84
N PRO A 139 20.59 -20.19 46.23
CA PRO A 139 20.91 -20.71 47.56
C PRO A 139 20.38 -19.76 48.64
N ALA A 140 19.94 -20.33 49.77
CA ALA A 140 19.21 -19.62 50.82
C ALA A 140 20.11 -18.73 51.73
N ASP A 141 21.21 -18.21 51.19
CA ASP A 141 22.15 -17.35 51.92
C ASP A 141 21.69 -15.89 51.82
N GLY A 142 21.15 -15.37 52.92
CA GLY A 142 20.45 -14.09 53.01
C GLY A 142 21.32 -12.83 52.88
N THR A 143 21.98 -12.66 51.73
CA THR A 143 22.58 -11.38 51.33
C THR A 143 21.55 -10.55 50.57
N GLY A 144 21.07 -9.47 51.20
CA GLY A 144 20.07 -8.59 50.60
C GLY A 144 20.65 -7.78 49.45
N ILE A 145 20.36 -8.21 48.21
CA ILE A 145 20.40 -7.36 47.02
C ILE A 145 19.04 -6.66 46.95
N GLU A 146 18.99 -5.34 46.76
CA GLU A 146 17.72 -4.63 46.68
C GLU A 146 16.94 -5.04 45.42
N GLU A 147 15.71 -5.50 45.63
CA GLU A 147 14.87 -6.17 44.61
C GLU A 147 14.17 -5.17 43.67
N SER A 148 14.84 -4.04 43.36
CA SER A 148 14.28 -2.88 42.67
C SER A 148 14.49 -2.85 41.16
N ASP A 149 15.53 -3.52 40.65
CA ASP A 149 15.83 -3.66 39.21
C ASP A 149 15.46 -5.06 38.68
N LEU A 150 14.27 -5.56 39.04
CA LEU A 150 13.73 -6.80 38.46
C LEU A 150 13.47 -6.63 36.96
N ASP A 151 14.26 -7.33 36.12
CA ASP A 151 14.06 -7.42 34.67
C ASP A 151 12.58 -7.64 34.31
N GLU A 152 12.01 -6.77 33.46
CA GLU A 152 10.68 -7.01 32.90
C GLU A 152 10.69 -8.35 32.15
N VAL A 153 10.01 -9.36 32.71
CA VAL A 153 9.92 -10.71 32.13
C VAL A 153 9.49 -10.59 30.67
N PRO A 154 10.32 -11.03 29.70
CA PRO A 154 10.12 -10.68 28.31
C PRO A 154 8.79 -11.26 27.81
N LYS A 155 7.95 -10.41 27.23
CA LYS A 155 6.63 -10.82 26.72
C LYS A 155 6.73 -11.25 25.27
N GLY A 156 6.03 -12.31 24.92
CA GLY A 156 6.00 -12.82 23.55
C GLY A 156 4.82 -13.75 23.30
N PRO A 157 4.49 -14.02 22.03
CA PRO A 157 3.43 -14.96 21.70
C PRO A 157 3.84 -16.35 22.17
N ASN A 158 3.01 -17.00 23.00
CA ASN A 158 3.22 -18.40 23.40
C ASN A 158 1.92 -19.21 23.47
N LYS A 159 0.76 -18.55 23.53
CA LYS A 159 -0.55 -19.13 23.76
C LYS A 159 -1.44 -18.96 22.53
N ILE A 160 -1.89 -20.06 21.93
CA ILE A 160 -2.90 -20.01 20.86
C ILE A 160 -4.23 -19.53 21.48
N ARG A 161 -4.72 -18.38 21.04
CA ARG A 161 -5.95 -17.74 21.51
C ARG A 161 -7.18 -18.25 20.77
N ALA A 162 -7.08 -18.35 19.44
CA ALA A 162 -8.18 -18.65 18.54
C ALA A 162 -7.69 -19.05 17.14
N LEU A 163 -8.58 -19.69 16.38
CA LEU A 163 -8.40 -20.01 14.96
C LEU A 163 -9.65 -19.57 14.19
N TYR A 164 -9.46 -18.84 13.10
CA TYR A 164 -10.54 -18.30 12.28
C TYR A 164 -10.44 -18.84 10.85
N PRO A 165 -11.42 -19.64 10.37
CA PRO A 165 -11.44 -20.15 9.00
C PRO A 165 -11.79 -19.03 8.01
N THR A 166 -11.22 -19.09 6.82
CA THR A 166 -11.35 -18.10 5.74
C THR A 166 -11.73 -18.78 4.43
N SER A 167 -12.14 -18.00 3.42
CA SER A 167 -12.00 -18.41 2.02
C SER A 167 -10.52 -18.42 1.65
N THR A 168 -10.17 -19.01 0.50
CA THR A 168 -8.79 -19.10 0.01
C THR A 168 -8.10 -17.73 0.00
N ASN A 169 -7.06 -17.60 0.83
CA ASN A 169 -6.42 -16.33 1.19
C ASN A 169 -4.96 -16.28 0.71
N ASP A 170 -4.71 -16.66 -0.55
CA ASP A 170 -3.34 -16.76 -1.10
C ASP A 170 -2.56 -15.43 -0.98
N HIS A 171 -3.25 -14.28 -0.98
CA HIS A 171 -2.65 -12.94 -0.83
C HIS A 171 -2.38 -12.53 0.63
N ALA A 172 -2.50 -13.45 1.58
CA ALA A 172 -2.24 -13.24 3.01
C ALA A 172 -2.97 -12.02 3.61
N LEU A 173 -4.24 -11.83 3.22
CA LEU A 173 -5.06 -10.70 3.64
C LEU A 173 -5.44 -10.85 5.12
N ALA A 174 -4.80 -10.04 5.95
CA ALA A 174 -5.19 -9.76 7.33
C ALA A 174 -4.71 -8.36 7.70
N TYR A 175 -5.52 -7.65 8.48
CA TYR A 175 -5.19 -6.37 9.11
C TYR A 175 -5.46 -6.46 10.61
N LEU A 176 -4.53 -5.97 11.41
CA LEU A 176 -4.52 -6.11 12.87
C LEU A 176 -4.22 -4.74 13.50
N ARG A 177 -5.16 -4.20 14.28
CA ARG A 177 -5.05 -2.87 14.89
C ARG A 177 -5.73 -2.86 16.26
N GLY A 178 -4.96 -2.64 17.32
CA GLY A 178 -5.43 -2.89 18.69
C GLY A 178 -5.95 -4.33 18.82
N ASP A 179 -7.17 -4.50 19.33
CA ASP A 179 -7.84 -5.80 19.42
C ASP A 179 -8.73 -6.11 18.19
N LEU A 180 -8.76 -5.27 17.15
CA LEU A 180 -9.53 -5.53 15.94
C LEU A 180 -8.68 -6.29 14.90
N LEU A 181 -9.15 -7.49 14.56
CA LEU A 181 -8.65 -8.30 13.46
C LEU A 181 -9.66 -8.33 12.30
N VAL A 182 -9.20 -8.03 11.08
CA VAL A 182 -10.02 -8.02 9.86
C VAL A 182 -9.36 -8.87 8.78
N LEU A 183 -10.11 -9.82 8.22
CA LEU A 183 -9.62 -10.82 7.26
C LEU A 183 -10.78 -11.42 6.43
N PRO A 184 -10.54 -12.13 5.31
CA PRO A 184 -11.60 -12.74 4.51
C PRO A 184 -12.49 -13.70 5.30
N ALA A 185 -13.80 -13.65 5.10
CA ALA A 185 -14.72 -14.65 5.65
C ALA A 185 -14.72 -15.93 4.79
N GLN A 186 -15.36 -17.00 5.27
CA GLN A 186 -15.44 -18.29 4.57
C GLN A 186 -16.13 -18.22 3.20
N THR A 187 -17.04 -17.26 3.00
CA THR A 187 -17.67 -17.01 1.69
C THR A 187 -16.87 -15.97 0.90
N THR A 188 -16.64 -16.27 -0.39
CA THR A 188 -15.98 -15.38 -1.36
C THR A 188 -16.52 -13.94 -1.32
N GLY A 189 -15.62 -12.97 -1.35
CA GLY A 189 -15.94 -11.54 -1.37
C GLY A 189 -16.47 -10.95 -0.06
N GLN A 190 -16.63 -11.76 0.99
CA GLN A 190 -17.02 -11.31 2.32
C GLN A 190 -15.81 -11.10 3.24
N VAL A 191 -15.91 -10.13 4.15
CA VAL A 191 -14.91 -9.81 5.19
C VAL A 191 -15.48 -10.18 6.55
N GLN A 192 -14.68 -10.79 7.43
CA GLN A 192 -15.02 -10.96 8.85
C GLN A 192 -14.21 -9.99 9.72
N LEU A 193 -14.87 -9.47 10.75
CA LEU A 193 -14.36 -8.48 11.70
C LEU A 193 -14.46 -9.07 13.10
N ILE A 194 -13.33 -9.16 13.79
CA ILE A 194 -13.16 -10.00 14.97
C ILE A 194 -12.53 -9.15 16.09
N PRO A 195 -13.28 -8.86 17.16
CA PRO A 195 -12.72 -8.33 18.41
C PRO A 195 -12.00 -9.45 19.20
N LEU A 196 -10.68 -9.35 19.39
CA LEU A 196 -9.85 -10.39 20.01
C LEU A 196 -9.98 -10.44 21.55
N SER A 197 -10.25 -9.30 22.19
CA SER A 197 -10.54 -9.20 23.63
C SER A 197 -11.96 -9.62 24.02
N GLY A 198 -12.80 -9.99 23.05
CA GLY A 198 -14.20 -10.37 23.28
C GLY A 198 -15.20 -9.39 22.63
N GLY A 199 -16.42 -9.87 22.43
CA GLY A 199 -17.45 -9.21 21.62
C GLY A 199 -17.77 -10.02 20.34
N SER A 200 -18.90 -9.71 19.73
CA SER A 200 -19.42 -10.50 18.60
C SER A 200 -18.61 -10.30 17.32
N LYS A 201 -18.14 -11.40 16.71
CA LYS A 201 -17.66 -11.41 15.32
C LYS A 201 -18.78 -10.89 14.40
N ARG A 202 -18.40 -10.01 13.47
CA ARG A 202 -19.30 -9.47 12.42
C ARG A 202 -18.81 -9.88 11.04
N VAL A 203 -19.71 -9.91 10.06
CA VAL A 203 -19.40 -10.27 8.66
C VAL A 203 -20.02 -9.24 7.72
N LEU A 204 -19.23 -8.79 6.75
CA LEU A 204 -19.56 -7.76 5.76
C LEU A 204 -19.52 -8.38 4.36
N ARG A 205 -20.55 -8.14 3.54
CA ARG A 205 -20.58 -8.52 2.12
C ARG A 205 -20.01 -7.37 1.28
N ALA A 206 -18.71 -7.40 0.99
CA ALA A 206 -18.03 -6.30 0.33
C ALA A 206 -18.02 -6.41 -1.21
N HIS A 207 -17.82 -7.62 -1.75
CA HIS A 207 -17.70 -7.89 -3.18
C HIS A 207 -18.37 -9.21 -3.57
N ASN A 208 -18.60 -9.41 -4.88
CA ASN A 208 -19.17 -10.65 -5.43
C ASN A 208 -18.10 -11.66 -5.88
N SER A 209 -16.84 -11.23 -5.95
CA SER A 209 -15.65 -12.04 -6.28
C SER A 209 -14.61 -11.92 -5.16
N SER A 210 -13.55 -12.73 -5.22
CA SER A 210 -12.54 -12.83 -4.16
C SER A 210 -11.92 -11.47 -3.83
N LEU A 211 -11.54 -11.31 -2.55
CA LEU A 211 -10.89 -10.10 -2.07
C LEU A 211 -9.44 -10.07 -2.54
N ARG A 212 -9.01 -8.91 -3.04
CA ARG A 212 -7.65 -8.67 -3.53
C ARG A 212 -6.82 -7.81 -2.58
N CYS A 213 -7.47 -6.87 -1.90
CA CYS A 213 -6.83 -5.99 -0.93
C CYS A 213 -7.85 -5.53 0.12
N LEU A 214 -7.40 -5.32 1.36
CA LEU A 214 -8.16 -4.67 2.43
C LEU A 214 -7.24 -3.82 3.30
N ALA A 215 -7.78 -2.75 3.88
CA ALA A 215 -7.09 -1.89 4.83
C ALA A 215 -8.10 -1.29 5.82
N VAL A 216 -7.70 -1.05 7.06
CA VAL A 216 -8.51 -0.37 8.09
C VAL A 216 -7.83 0.95 8.47
N SER A 217 -8.61 1.97 8.79
CA SER A 217 -8.09 3.25 9.27
C SER A 217 -7.35 3.14 10.61
N ASP A 218 -6.54 4.15 10.94
CA ASP A 218 -5.74 4.18 12.17
C ASP A 218 -6.56 4.16 13.47
N ASP A 219 -7.78 4.71 13.41
CA ASP A 219 -8.77 4.78 14.49
C ASP A 219 -9.73 3.59 14.51
N GLY A 220 -9.64 2.67 13.54
CA GLY A 220 -10.53 1.51 13.42
C GLY A 220 -11.96 1.84 12.95
N ALA A 221 -12.25 3.08 12.51
CA ALA A 221 -13.58 3.50 12.10
C ALA A 221 -13.97 3.12 10.67
N LEU A 222 -13.01 2.94 9.74
CA LEU A 222 -13.24 2.71 8.32
C LEU A 222 -12.49 1.49 7.79
N LEU A 223 -13.10 0.79 6.82
CA LEU A 223 -12.50 -0.35 6.10
C LEU A 223 -12.59 -0.12 4.60
N ALA A 224 -11.45 -0.03 3.92
CA ALA A 224 -11.35 -0.03 2.46
C ALA A 224 -11.12 -1.45 1.93
N THR A 225 -11.77 -1.80 0.82
CA THR A 225 -11.69 -3.13 0.18
C THR A 225 -11.63 -3.01 -1.34
N ALA A 226 -10.89 -3.92 -1.97
CA ALA A 226 -10.95 -4.16 -3.41
C ALA A 226 -11.02 -5.67 -3.69
N SER A 227 -11.78 -6.06 -4.71
CA SER A 227 -11.82 -7.43 -5.24
C SER A 227 -10.78 -7.66 -6.33
N GLU A 228 -10.61 -8.89 -6.78
CA GLU A 228 -9.72 -9.28 -7.90
C GLU A 228 -9.90 -8.41 -9.15
N GLN A 229 -11.13 -7.96 -9.43
CA GLN A 229 -11.42 -7.09 -10.57
C GLN A 229 -10.72 -5.72 -10.44
N GLY A 230 -10.55 -5.23 -9.21
CA GLY A 230 -9.82 -3.99 -8.88
C GLY A 230 -10.33 -2.70 -9.52
N THR A 231 -11.48 -2.71 -10.20
CA THR A 231 -12.10 -1.54 -10.86
C THR A 231 -12.72 -0.57 -9.85
N LEU A 232 -13.31 -1.11 -8.79
CA LEU A 232 -13.96 -0.39 -7.71
C LEU A 232 -13.27 -0.66 -6.37
N ILE A 233 -13.13 0.39 -5.57
CA ILE A 233 -12.65 0.33 -4.19
C ILE A 233 -13.81 0.79 -3.30
N ARG A 234 -14.20 -0.02 -2.32
CA ARG A 234 -15.34 0.27 -1.44
C ARG A 234 -14.90 0.52 -0.02
N VAL A 235 -15.43 1.58 0.58
CA VAL A 235 -15.17 1.99 1.96
C VAL A 235 -16.43 1.82 2.79
N TYR A 236 -16.27 1.19 3.95
CA TYR A 236 -17.34 0.87 4.90
C TYR A 236 -17.05 1.48 6.27
N SER A 237 -18.09 1.98 6.93
CA SER A 237 -18.03 2.36 8.34
C SER A 237 -18.07 1.11 9.22
N LEU A 238 -17.12 0.97 10.15
CA LEU A 238 -17.02 -0.20 11.02
C LEU A 238 -17.89 -0.14 12.28
N SER A 239 -18.63 0.94 12.49
CA SER A 239 -19.66 0.99 13.54
C SER A 239 -20.90 0.17 13.14
N ASN A 240 -21.47 0.46 11.97
CA ASN A 240 -22.73 -0.08 11.43
C ASN A 240 -22.57 -1.03 10.22
N LEU A 241 -21.38 -1.12 9.62
CA LEU A 241 -21.09 -1.87 8.37
C LEU A 241 -21.68 -1.26 7.09
N ASP A 242 -22.20 -0.03 7.14
CA ASP A 242 -22.71 0.68 5.96
C ASP A 242 -21.58 1.08 5.01
N GLN A 243 -21.85 0.97 3.70
CA GLN A 243 -20.94 1.47 2.66
C GLN A 243 -21.02 3.00 2.60
N VAL A 244 -19.94 3.69 2.93
CA VAL A 244 -19.88 5.17 2.91
C VAL A 244 -19.37 5.69 1.56
N ALA A 245 -18.49 4.96 0.87
CA ALA A 245 -17.97 5.37 -0.44
C ALA A 245 -17.65 4.19 -1.37
N GLU A 246 -17.69 4.44 -2.68
CA GLU A 246 -17.29 3.58 -3.77
C GLU A 246 -16.54 4.41 -4.82
N PHE A 247 -15.23 4.19 -4.90
CA PHE A 247 -14.33 4.89 -5.80
C PHE A 247 -14.05 4.06 -7.06
N ARG A 248 -14.07 4.70 -8.24
CA ARG A 248 -13.62 4.07 -9.48
C ARG A 248 -12.13 4.38 -9.70
N ARG A 249 -11.30 3.35 -9.57
CA ARG A 249 -9.86 3.42 -9.91
C ARG A 249 -9.64 3.41 -11.43
N GLY A 250 -10.52 2.75 -12.19
CA GLY A 250 -10.53 2.84 -13.65
C GLY A 250 -11.58 1.93 -14.30
N SER A 251 -11.62 1.93 -15.63
CA SER A 251 -12.51 1.05 -16.42
C SER A 251 -11.98 -0.39 -16.47
N ASP A 252 -10.69 -0.55 -16.77
CA ASP A 252 -10.07 -1.86 -16.99
C ASP A 252 -9.77 -2.58 -15.69
N HIS A 253 -9.75 -3.92 -15.73
CA HIS A 253 -9.21 -4.76 -14.67
C HIS A 253 -7.78 -4.34 -14.27
N ALA A 254 -7.50 -4.24 -12.97
CA ALA A 254 -6.16 -4.00 -12.43
C ALA A 254 -5.91 -4.81 -11.15
N ILE A 255 -4.70 -5.35 -11.03
CA ILE A 255 -4.28 -6.07 -9.84
C ILE A 255 -3.91 -5.03 -8.78
N ILE A 256 -4.79 -4.81 -7.80
CA ILE A 256 -4.50 -3.94 -6.65
C ILE A 256 -3.40 -4.58 -5.79
N PHE A 257 -2.40 -3.76 -5.42
CA PHE A 257 -1.32 -4.18 -4.53
C PHE A 257 -1.55 -3.74 -3.09
N SER A 258 -1.96 -2.48 -2.89
CA SER A 258 -2.13 -1.91 -1.57
C SER A 258 -3.21 -0.84 -1.52
N LEU A 259 -3.75 -0.63 -0.32
CA LEU A 259 -4.69 0.41 0.07
C LEU A 259 -4.19 0.99 1.40
N ALA A 260 -4.24 2.31 1.57
CA ALA A 260 -3.87 2.96 2.83
C ALA A 260 -4.73 4.21 3.09
N PHE A 261 -5.23 4.37 4.32
CA PHE A 261 -5.85 5.60 4.80
C PHE A 261 -4.79 6.60 5.28
N SER A 262 -5.03 7.90 5.10
CA SER A 262 -4.31 8.93 5.84
C SER A 262 -4.73 8.92 7.32
N PRO A 263 -3.88 9.37 8.25
CA PRO A 263 -4.18 9.33 9.67
C PRO A 263 -5.40 10.15 10.11
N GLY A 264 -5.75 11.22 9.38
CA GLY A 264 -6.96 12.01 9.60
C GLY A 264 -8.20 11.50 8.86
N ASN A 265 -8.13 10.31 8.23
CA ASN A 265 -9.21 9.71 7.44
C ASN A 265 -9.76 10.61 6.31
N ARG A 266 -8.97 11.56 5.82
CA ARG A 266 -9.32 12.41 4.68
C ARG A 266 -9.03 11.75 3.34
N TRP A 267 -7.94 10.97 3.26
CA TRP A 267 -7.43 10.42 2.01
C TRP A 267 -7.40 8.89 2.03
N LEU A 268 -7.73 8.30 0.89
CA LEU A 268 -7.47 6.89 0.60
C LEU A 268 -6.49 6.79 -0.57
N ALA A 269 -5.34 6.14 -0.37
CA ALA A 269 -4.36 5.86 -1.40
C ALA A 269 -4.51 4.42 -1.94
N CYS A 270 -4.23 4.22 -3.23
CA CYS A 270 -4.26 2.92 -3.89
C CYS A 270 -3.16 2.77 -4.96
N THR A 271 -2.55 1.58 -5.01
CA THR A 271 -1.54 1.17 -6.00
C THR A 271 -1.97 -0.08 -6.75
N SER A 272 -1.54 -0.22 -8.00
CA SER A 272 -1.88 -1.37 -8.85
C SER A 272 -0.79 -1.71 -9.87
N ASP A 273 -0.98 -2.83 -10.58
CA ASP A 273 -0.16 -3.27 -11.73
C ASP A 273 -0.13 -2.31 -12.92
N LYS A 274 -0.95 -1.24 -12.91
CA LYS A 274 -0.88 -0.14 -13.88
C LYS A 274 0.26 0.84 -13.60
N GLY A 275 0.96 0.71 -12.47
CA GLY A 275 2.08 1.60 -12.09
C GLY A 275 1.66 2.98 -11.64
N THR A 276 0.36 3.22 -11.47
CA THR A 276 -0.20 4.48 -10.97
C THR A 276 -0.57 4.36 -9.49
N LEU A 277 -0.16 5.38 -8.73
CA LEU A 277 -0.67 5.70 -7.41
C LEU A 277 -1.86 6.64 -7.59
N HIS A 278 -3.01 6.27 -7.02
CA HIS A 278 -4.25 7.04 -7.01
C HIS A 278 -4.58 7.51 -5.60
N ILE A 279 -5.01 8.76 -5.44
CA ILE A 279 -5.51 9.33 -4.18
C ILE A 279 -6.99 9.69 -4.35
N PHE A 280 -7.82 9.32 -3.38
CA PHE A 280 -9.25 9.64 -3.32
C PHE A 280 -9.57 10.47 -2.06
N ASP A 281 -10.44 11.46 -2.18
CA ASP A 281 -11.00 12.20 -1.03
C ASP A 281 -12.14 11.38 -0.41
N LEU A 282 -12.11 11.21 0.90
CA LEU A 282 -13.13 10.48 1.67
C LEU A 282 -14.26 11.40 2.16
N ARG A 283 -14.08 12.72 2.04
CA ARG A 283 -15.13 13.69 2.35
C ARG A 283 -16.20 13.67 1.25
N PRO A 284 -17.47 14.01 1.56
CA PRO A 284 -18.46 14.29 0.52
C PRO A 284 -17.96 15.39 -0.42
N PRO A 285 -18.23 15.29 -1.75
CA PRO A 285 -17.96 16.41 -2.66
C PRO A 285 -18.78 17.62 -2.22
N ASP A 286 -18.16 18.80 -2.29
CA ASP A 286 -18.82 20.05 -1.94
C ASP A 286 -19.94 20.33 -2.97
N PRO A 287 -21.22 20.44 -2.55
CA PRO A 287 -22.32 20.74 -3.46
C PRO A 287 -22.18 22.08 -4.19
N ALA A 288 -21.34 23.01 -3.72
CA ALA A 288 -21.01 24.23 -4.46
C ALA A 288 -20.08 23.95 -5.66
N ALA A 289 -19.18 22.96 -5.59
CA ALA A 289 -18.22 22.66 -6.65
C ALA A 289 -18.90 22.13 -7.92
N ASP A 290 -19.92 21.27 -7.77
CA ASP A 290 -20.68 20.72 -8.90
C ASP A 290 -21.45 21.80 -9.69
N ILE A 291 -21.84 22.91 -9.04
CA ILE A 291 -22.50 24.04 -9.71
C ILE A 291 -21.54 24.74 -10.69
N HIS A 292 -20.23 24.78 -10.39
CA HIS A 292 -19.23 25.40 -11.26
C HIS A 292 -18.83 24.49 -12.43
N THR A 293 -18.68 23.18 -12.22
CA THR A 293 -18.41 22.23 -13.31
C THR A 293 -19.61 22.06 -14.25
N ALA A 294 -20.84 22.09 -13.73
CA ALA A 294 -22.06 22.09 -14.54
C ALA A 294 -22.15 23.32 -15.46
N LYS A 295 -21.87 24.53 -14.95
CA LYS A 295 -21.81 25.77 -15.76
C LYS A 295 -20.75 25.69 -16.87
N HIS A 296 -19.58 25.11 -16.58
CA HIS A 296 -18.52 24.95 -17.58
C HIS A 296 -18.83 23.92 -18.69
N ARG A 297 -19.69 22.93 -18.44
CA ARG A 297 -20.25 22.08 -19.52
C ARG A 297 -21.27 22.85 -20.36
N SER A 298 -22.23 23.50 -19.71
CA SER A 298 -23.31 24.26 -20.38
C SER A 298 -22.81 25.34 -21.36
N THR A 299 -21.64 25.93 -21.10
CA THR A 299 -21.00 26.90 -22.00
C THR A 299 -20.31 26.27 -23.21
N LYS A 300 -19.88 25.00 -23.14
CA LYS A 300 -19.14 24.34 -24.22
C LYS A 300 -20.06 23.69 -25.26
N ASP A 301 -21.19 23.13 -24.83
CA ASP A 301 -22.16 22.47 -25.71
C ASP A 301 -23.06 23.45 -26.50
N ARG A 302 -22.94 24.76 -26.29
CA ARG A 302 -23.72 25.81 -26.97
C ARG A 302 -23.20 26.23 -28.35
N HIS A 303 -22.05 25.73 -28.79
CA HIS A 303 -21.41 26.11 -30.07
C HIS A 303 -21.41 25.04 -31.16
N SER A 304 -22.14 23.93 -31.00
CA SER A 304 -22.28 22.87 -32.01
C SER A 304 -23.74 22.68 -32.47
N LEU A 305 -24.12 23.34 -33.56
CA LEU A 305 -25.40 23.11 -34.24
C LEU A 305 -25.37 21.75 -34.99
N PRO A 306 -26.47 20.96 -34.97
CA PRO A 306 -26.50 19.65 -35.61
C PRO A 306 -26.81 19.73 -37.11
N HIS A 307 -25.95 19.16 -37.95
CA HIS A 307 -26.27 18.96 -39.38
C HIS A 307 -27.27 17.82 -39.59
N HIS A 308 -28.18 18.01 -40.56
CA HIS A 308 -29.24 17.06 -40.93
C HIS A 308 -28.69 15.68 -41.31
N ARG A 309 -29.24 14.62 -40.69
CA ARG A 309 -29.02 13.22 -41.08
C ARG A 309 -30.23 12.71 -41.88
N LYS A 310 -30.03 12.29 -43.12
CA LYS A 310 -31.08 11.63 -43.95
C LYS A 310 -31.24 10.16 -43.55
N THR A 311 -32.44 9.63 -43.74
CA THR A 311 -32.82 8.23 -43.47
C THR A 311 -32.50 7.30 -44.65
N PRO A 312 -32.15 6.02 -44.40
CA PRO A 312 -32.15 4.95 -45.41
C PRO A 312 -33.40 4.06 -45.32
N SER A 313 -33.92 3.59 -46.46
CA SER A 313 -35.11 2.71 -46.51
C SER A 313 -34.97 1.54 -47.50
N TYR A 314 -34.71 0.36 -46.93
CA TYR A 314 -35.20 -0.99 -47.29
C TYR A 314 -35.00 -1.61 -48.71
N ALA A 315 -34.49 -2.85 -48.69
CA ALA A 315 -34.53 -3.91 -49.74
C ALA A 315 -33.76 -3.65 -51.08
N ALA A 316 -33.40 -4.68 -51.87
CA ALA A 316 -33.77 -6.09 -51.84
C ALA A 316 -32.63 -7.08 -52.20
N HIS A 317 -32.88 -8.37 -51.92
CA HIS A 317 -32.18 -9.63 -52.26
C HIS A 317 -31.32 -9.65 -53.55
N ARG A 318 -30.25 -10.47 -53.68
CA ARG A 318 -30.29 -11.96 -53.70
C ARG A 318 -28.89 -12.62 -53.63
N LEU A 319 -28.84 -13.82 -53.02
CA LEU A 319 -27.98 -15.01 -53.33
C LEU A 319 -26.44 -14.84 -53.40
N SER A 320 -25.59 -15.88 -53.29
CA SER A 320 -25.58 -17.12 -52.50
C SER A 320 -24.22 -17.81 -52.72
N ALA A 321 -23.71 -18.54 -51.71
CA ALA A 321 -22.71 -19.62 -51.81
C ALA A 321 -21.35 -19.42 -52.54
N GLY A 322 -20.27 -19.48 -51.74
CA GLY A 322 -19.23 -20.50 -51.96
C GLY A 322 -17.88 -20.09 -52.55
N GLY A 323 -16.82 -20.79 -52.13
CA GLY A 323 -15.46 -20.70 -52.68
C GLY A 323 -14.41 -20.22 -51.67
N LEU A 324 -13.52 -21.11 -51.24
CA LEU A 324 -12.37 -20.81 -50.37
C LEU A 324 -11.06 -21.33 -50.96
N ALA A 325 -9.98 -20.63 -50.63
CA ALA A 325 -8.59 -21.09 -50.57
C ALA A 325 -7.82 -21.38 -51.89
N LEU A 326 -6.51 -21.62 -51.70
CA LEU A 326 -5.45 -21.95 -52.69
C LEU A 326 -4.97 -20.76 -53.56
N GLU A 327 -3.67 -20.56 -53.81
CA GLU A 327 -2.45 -21.00 -53.10
C GLU A 327 -1.20 -20.19 -53.54
N LYS A 328 -0.07 -20.38 -52.82
CA LYS A 328 1.33 -20.34 -53.30
C LYS A 328 2.02 -19.07 -53.86
N ASP A 329 3.22 -18.85 -53.30
CA ASP A 329 4.53 -18.70 -53.96
C ASP A 329 5.05 -17.38 -54.61
N SER A 330 6.18 -16.94 -54.03
CA SER A 330 7.48 -16.66 -54.69
C SER A 330 7.91 -15.27 -55.21
N LEU A 331 8.77 -14.64 -54.38
CA LEU A 331 10.17 -14.24 -54.68
C LEU A 331 10.52 -13.05 -55.61
N SER A 332 11.80 -12.63 -55.50
CA SER A 332 12.53 -11.54 -56.21
C SER A 332 12.10 -10.10 -55.86
N ASN A 333 12.95 -9.27 -55.25
CA ASN A 333 14.23 -8.66 -55.67
C ASN A 333 14.10 -7.57 -56.74
N PHE A 334 14.39 -6.30 -56.37
CA PHE A 334 15.65 -5.65 -56.81
C PHE A 334 16.03 -4.46 -55.91
N SER A 335 17.21 -3.87 -56.16
CA SER A 335 17.89 -2.84 -55.35
C SER A 335 17.88 -1.43 -55.99
N GLY A 336 18.19 -0.37 -55.23
CA GLY A 336 18.31 0.99 -55.79
C GLY A 336 18.69 2.13 -54.83
N ALA A 337 20.01 2.37 -54.69
CA ALA A 337 20.75 3.64 -54.46
C ALA A 337 20.16 4.87 -53.68
N SER A 338 21.03 5.46 -52.84
CA SER A 338 21.05 6.90 -52.42
C SER A 338 21.80 7.75 -53.49
N PRO A 339 22.04 9.10 -53.41
CA PRO A 339 22.16 9.97 -52.22
C PRO A 339 21.70 11.48 -52.31
N SER A 340 21.79 12.17 -51.15
CA SER A 340 22.13 13.59 -50.89
C SER A 340 21.74 14.77 -51.83
N ALA A 341 21.20 15.87 -51.25
CA ALA A 341 21.73 17.25 -51.39
C ALA A 341 21.05 18.31 -50.47
N HIS A 342 21.76 19.44 -50.27
CA HIS A 342 21.57 20.59 -49.36
C HIS A 342 20.37 21.54 -49.59
N SER A 343 20.00 22.34 -48.57
CA SER A 343 20.06 23.84 -48.60
C SER A 343 19.60 24.55 -47.29
N SER A 344 19.99 25.84 -47.13
CA SER A 344 19.73 26.82 -46.03
C SER A 344 20.29 28.21 -46.50
N PRO A 345 20.27 29.35 -45.75
CA PRO A 345 19.62 29.74 -44.49
C PRO A 345 18.48 30.78 -44.77
N PRO A 346 18.35 32.07 -44.31
CA PRO A 346 19.04 32.98 -43.33
C PRO A 346 18.27 33.13 -41.98
N THR A 347 18.67 33.76 -40.84
CA THR A 347 19.87 34.47 -40.28
C THR A 347 19.82 36.00 -40.00
N SER A 348 19.15 36.44 -38.91
CA SER A 348 19.51 37.65 -38.11
C SER A 348 19.08 37.45 -36.63
N ARG A 349 19.85 37.65 -35.54
CA ARG A 349 20.96 38.58 -35.14
C ARG A 349 20.44 39.99 -34.80
N ALA A 350 20.72 40.64 -33.66
CA ALA A 350 21.32 40.34 -32.32
C ALA A 350 20.89 41.49 -31.35
N GLY A 351 21.19 41.59 -30.04
CA GLY A 351 21.92 40.78 -29.05
C GLY A 351 22.46 41.69 -27.91
N SER A 352 23.00 41.11 -26.82
CA SER A 352 23.65 41.78 -25.64
C SER A 352 22.78 42.78 -24.82
N GLY A 353 23.01 43.01 -23.52
CA GLY A 353 23.94 42.42 -22.55
C GLY A 353 24.16 43.35 -21.34
N GLY A 354 24.54 42.83 -20.17
CA GLY A 354 24.81 43.66 -18.97
C GLY A 354 24.87 42.86 -17.66
N ARG A 355 25.61 43.32 -16.65
CA ARG A 355 25.85 42.59 -15.39
C ARG A 355 26.08 43.54 -14.20
N ALA A 356 25.81 43.03 -13.00
CA ALA A 356 26.37 43.38 -11.68
C ALA A 356 25.69 44.46 -10.78
N VAL A 357 25.31 43.99 -9.58
CA VAL A 357 25.66 44.48 -8.21
C VAL A 357 25.40 45.95 -7.82
N GLY A 358 24.65 46.14 -6.72
CA GLY A 358 24.63 47.37 -5.91
C GLY A 358 23.63 47.33 -4.73
N THR A 359 24.11 47.62 -3.51
CA THR A 359 23.36 47.75 -2.23
C THR A 359 24.10 48.78 -1.33
N PRO A 360 23.63 49.18 -0.12
CA PRO A 360 22.27 49.51 0.37
C PRO A 360 22.20 50.89 1.11
N SER A 361 21.01 51.36 1.52
CA SER A 361 20.74 52.28 2.67
C SER A 361 19.20 52.48 2.78
N THR A 362 18.41 52.42 3.88
CA THR A 362 18.45 52.74 5.34
C THR A 362 17.65 54.03 5.68
N TYR A 363 16.98 54.06 6.85
CA TYR A 363 16.09 55.12 7.43
C TYR A 363 14.69 55.27 6.77
N GLN A 364 13.59 55.71 7.42
CA GLN A 364 13.11 55.82 8.84
C GLN A 364 11.60 56.22 8.80
N GLY A 365 10.70 56.00 9.77
CA GLY A 365 10.71 55.22 11.03
C GLY A 365 9.95 55.91 12.20
N GLY A 366 8.72 55.46 12.50
CA GLY A 366 7.78 56.00 13.54
C GLY A 366 6.44 56.50 12.95
N SER A 367 5.32 56.71 13.67
CA SER A 367 4.97 56.38 15.07
C SER A 367 3.47 56.65 15.41
N VAL A 368 2.81 55.71 16.11
CA VAL A 368 1.96 55.91 17.34
C VAL A 368 0.59 56.65 17.30
N GLN A 369 -0.48 55.91 17.74
CA GLN A 369 -1.74 56.30 18.44
C GLN A 369 -2.72 57.34 17.83
N GLU A 370 -4.00 57.49 18.24
CA GLU A 370 -5.15 56.68 18.77
C GLU A 370 -6.29 57.69 19.13
N TYR A 371 -7.46 57.24 19.64
CA TYR A 371 -8.65 58.03 20.10
C TYR A 371 -9.52 58.70 19.00
N TYR A 372 -10.87 58.86 19.09
CA TYR A 372 -11.96 58.37 19.98
C TYR A 372 -13.02 57.65 19.10
N GLY A 373 -14.01 56.86 19.57
CA GLY A 373 -14.37 56.45 20.93
C GLY A 373 -15.86 56.65 21.28
N LEU A 374 -16.76 55.70 20.95
CA LEU A 374 -18.16 55.63 21.46
C LEU A 374 -18.64 54.19 21.73
N ARG A 375 -19.29 54.01 22.89
CA ARG A 375 -19.88 52.80 23.53
C ARG A 375 -20.57 53.29 24.86
N PRO A 376 -21.21 52.48 25.74
CA PRO A 376 -21.46 51.04 25.72
C PRO A 376 -22.97 50.60 25.92
N PRO A 377 -23.44 49.92 26.99
CA PRO A 377 -23.99 48.54 26.92
C PRO A 377 -25.39 48.42 27.61
N PRO A 378 -25.86 47.29 28.19
CA PRO A 378 -25.49 45.84 28.11
C PRO A 378 -26.70 45.00 27.58
N ALA A 379 -26.88 43.68 27.75
CA ALA A 379 -26.14 42.52 28.31
C ALA A 379 -26.56 41.26 27.50
N SER A 380 -26.07 40.02 27.64
CA SER A 380 -25.03 39.33 28.44
C SER A 380 -24.44 38.21 27.52
N ALA A 381 -23.79 37.08 27.89
CA ALA A 381 -23.34 36.45 29.15
C ALA A 381 -22.16 35.48 28.81
N THR A 382 -21.54 34.84 29.82
CA THR A 382 -20.35 33.96 29.67
C THR A 382 -20.27 32.91 30.80
N PRO A 383 -19.51 31.80 30.67
CA PRO A 383 -19.03 31.08 29.48
C PRO A 383 -19.55 29.60 29.53
N PRO A 384 -18.82 28.46 29.40
CA PRO A 384 -17.40 28.18 29.65
C PRO A 384 -16.57 27.75 28.41
N SER A 385 -15.25 27.78 28.57
CA SER A 385 -14.27 27.13 27.68
C SER A 385 -14.04 25.67 28.06
N THR A 386 -13.93 24.77 27.09
CA THR A 386 -13.33 23.43 27.28
C THR A 386 -12.40 23.05 26.13
N SER A 387 -11.25 22.51 26.49
CA SER A 387 -10.23 21.96 25.59
C SER A 387 -10.47 20.48 25.27
N ALA A 388 -9.74 19.97 24.26
CA ALA A 388 -9.58 18.56 23.86
C ALA A 388 -10.63 17.96 22.89
N ALA A 389 -10.21 16.86 22.24
CA ALA A 389 -10.98 15.96 21.36
C ALA A 389 -11.42 16.44 19.95
N THR A 390 -10.74 17.42 19.33
CA THR A 390 -10.84 17.68 17.88
C THR A 390 -10.22 16.53 17.06
N GLY A 391 -11.03 15.54 16.68
CA GLY A 391 -10.58 14.45 15.81
C GLY A 391 -11.67 13.54 15.24
N VAL A 392 -12.65 13.12 16.05
CA VAL A 392 -13.58 12.03 15.65
C VAL A 392 -15.02 12.51 15.40
N SER A 393 -15.42 13.64 16.00
CA SER A 393 -16.83 14.07 15.97
C SER A 393 -17.31 14.48 14.58
N ALA A 394 -16.52 15.28 13.84
CA ALA A 394 -16.97 15.96 12.62
C ALA A 394 -17.49 15.02 11.51
N LEU A 395 -16.76 13.95 11.17
CA LEU A 395 -17.21 12.98 10.16
C LEU A 395 -18.43 12.18 10.64
N ALA A 396 -18.41 11.69 11.88
CA ALA A 396 -19.50 10.91 12.46
C ALA A 396 -20.79 11.73 12.70
N SER A 397 -20.69 13.05 12.91
CA SER A 397 -21.83 13.96 13.00
C SER A 397 -22.32 14.43 11.64
N ALA A 398 -21.45 14.61 10.64
CA ALA A 398 -21.85 14.93 9.27
C ALA A 398 -22.75 13.82 8.68
N PHE A 399 -22.47 12.56 8.98
CA PHE A 399 -23.35 11.42 8.61
C PHE A 399 -24.66 11.32 9.42
N LYS A 400 -24.87 12.16 10.45
CA LYS A 400 -26.12 12.24 11.22
C LYS A 400 -27.02 13.44 10.86
N ALA A 401 -26.53 14.39 10.06
CA ALA A 401 -27.22 15.64 9.74
C ALA A 401 -28.07 15.60 8.44
N SER A 402 -28.76 14.48 8.17
CA SER A 402 -29.77 14.39 7.11
C SER A 402 -30.78 13.29 7.42
N GLY A 403 -32.08 13.59 7.28
CA GLY A 403 -33.09 12.56 7.20
C GLY A 403 -32.93 11.72 5.91
N PHE A 404 -33.29 10.44 6.00
CA PHE A 404 -33.30 9.44 4.93
C PHE A 404 -31.95 9.11 4.25
N ALA A 405 -31.37 7.99 4.71
CA ALA A 405 -30.28 7.19 4.16
C ALA A 405 -28.86 7.81 4.12
N PRO A 406 -27.80 7.02 4.39
CA PRO A 406 -26.43 7.46 4.19
C PRO A 406 -26.16 7.68 2.70
N ARG A 407 -25.68 8.88 2.33
CA ARG A 407 -25.32 9.22 0.96
C ARG A 407 -24.03 8.51 0.55
N ILE A 408 -24.17 7.30 0.01
CA ILE A 408 -23.05 6.52 -0.55
C ILE A 408 -22.42 7.32 -1.69
N LEU A 409 -21.16 7.73 -1.54
CA LEU A 409 -20.39 8.30 -2.64
C LEU A 409 -20.18 7.20 -3.69
N ARG A 410 -20.48 7.45 -4.98
CA ARG A 410 -20.39 6.44 -6.06
C ARG A 410 -19.71 7.00 -7.30
N ASP A 411 -18.90 6.15 -7.95
CA ASP A 411 -18.10 6.48 -9.14
C ASP A 411 -17.18 7.71 -8.97
N VAL A 412 -16.81 8.03 -7.73
CA VAL A 412 -15.85 9.09 -7.44
C VAL A 412 -14.48 8.65 -7.93
N ARG A 413 -13.83 9.50 -8.74
CA ARG A 413 -12.49 9.25 -9.28
C ARG A 413 -11.42 9.81 -8.35
N SER A 414 -10.17 9.43 -8.59
CA SER A 414 -9.03 9.94 -7.85
C SER A 414 -8.83 11.45 -8.09
N ILE A 415 -8.70 12.21 -7.02
CA ILE A 415 -8.42 13.67 -7.05
C ILE A 415 -7.02 13.98 -7.58
N ALA A 416 -6.05 13.10 -7.30
CA ALA A 416 -4.67 13.19 -7.73
C ALA A 416 -4.17 11.80 -8.15
N SER A 417 -3.22 11.74 -9.09
CA SER A 417 -2.58 10.48 -9.51
C SER A 417 -1.19 10.74 -10.09
N ILE A 418 -0.27 9.80 -9.87
CA ILE A 418 1.14 9.89 -10.29
C ILE A 418 1.72 8.49 -10.52
N PRO A 419 2.68 8.28 -11.44
CA PRO A 419 3.39 7.01 -11.54
C PRO A 419 4.30 6.73 -10.33
N PHE A 420 4.50 5.44 -10.05
CA PHE A 420 5.51 4.91 -9.11
C PHE A 420 6.30 3.77 -9.78
N HIS A 421 7.45 3.38 -9.22
CA HIS A 421 8.34 2.42 -9.85
C HIS A 421 7.90 0.96 -9.67
N LEU A 422 7.39 0.36 -10.75
CA LEU A 422 7.12 -1.09 -10.80
C LEU A 422 8.39 -1.94 -10.90
N GLY A 423 9.46 -1.41 -11.50
CA GLY A 423 10.67 -2.17 -11.86
C GLY A 423 10.51 -3.07 -13.08
N ASP A 424 11.65 -3.34 -13.72
CA ASP A 424 11.75 -4.10 -14.98
C ASP A 424 11.91 -5.62 -14.75
N GLU A 425 11.60 -6.10 -13.54
CA GLU A 425 11.71 -7.52 -13.22
C GLU A 425 10.76 -8.38 -14.04
N LYS A 426 11.32 -9.41 -14.69
CA LYS A 426 10.58 -10.34 -15.57
C LYS A 426 9.48 -11.07 -14.81
N LEU A 427 8.46 -11.51 -15.54
CA LEU A 427 7.53 -12.55 -15.07
C LEU A 427 8.37 -13.75 -14.61
N HIS A 428 8.10 -14.28 -13.41
CA HIS A 428 8.94 -15.27 -12.73
C HIS A 428 10.37 -14.74 -12.44
N TRP A 429 10.46 -13.56 -11.83
CA TRP A 429 11.73 -12.85 -11.57
C TRP A 429 12.77 -13.68 -10.78
N GLN A 430 12.34 -14.54 -9.85
CA GLN A 430 13.23 -15.49 -9.17
C GLN A 430 13.55 -16.73 -10.03
N GLY A 431 13.43 -16.66 -11.36
CA GLY A 431 13.71 -17.74 -12.30
C GLY A 431 12.83 -18.99 -12.15
N GLY A 432 11.67 -18.86 -11.50
CA GLY A 432 10.68 -19.94 -11.45
C GLY A 432 10.25 -20.35 -12.87
N ALA A 433 9.97 -21.63 -13.07
CA ALA A 433 9.49 -22.09 -14.37
C ALA A 433 8.12 -21.45 -14.67
N ALA A 434 7.93 -20.96 -15.89
CA ALA A 434 6.63 -20.41 -16.34
C ALA A 434 5.53 -21.48 -16.43
N TYR A 435 5.94 -22.75 -16.47
CA TYR A 435 5.08 -23.91 -16.53
C TYR A 435 5.64 -25.04 -15.67
N SER A 436 4.75 -25.77 -15.02
CA SER A 436 5.03 -27.05 -14.36
C SER A 436 4.41 -28.19 -15.17
N TRP A 437 4.85 -29.43 -14.91
CA TRP A 437 4.25 -30.63 -15.49
C TRP A 437 3.62 -31.46 -14.38
N THR A 438 2.31 -31.67 -14.44
CA THR A 438 1.58 -32.58 -13.53
C THR A 438 1.18 -33.85 -14.26
N THR A 439 1.13 -34.97 -13.55
CA THR A 439 0.47 -36.18 -14.02
C THR A 439 -1.04 -36.02 -13.81
N THR A 440 -1.84 -36.46 -14.77
CA THR A 440 -3.31 -36.53 -14.66
C THR A 440 -3.73 -37.88 -14.06
N PRO A 441 -4.97 -38.04 -13.54
CA PRO A 441 -5.43 -39.33 -13.02
C PRO A 441 -5.35 -40.51 -14.01
N GLY A 442 -5.31 -40.24 -15.32
CA GLY A 442 -5.08 -41.23 -16.38
C GLY A 442 -3.61 -41.39 -16.80
N GLY A 443 -2.64 -41.03 -15.95
CA GLY A 443 -1.20 -41.21 -16.21
C GLY A 443 -0.56 -40.23 -17.21
N GLY A 444 -1.34 -39.52 -18.03
CA GLY A 444 -0.83 -38.55 -19.00
C GLY A 444 -0.24 -37.29 -18.35
N ARG A 445 0.85 -36.75 -18.89
CA ARG A 445 1.51 -35.52 -18.39
C ARG A 445 0.87 -34.26 -19.00
N LYS A 446 0.29 -33.40 -18.15
CA LYS A 446 -0.30 -32.11 -18.53
C LYS A 446 0.62 -30.95 -18.12
N ARG A 447 0.89 -30.04 -19.05
CA ARG A 447 1.59 -28.78 -18.76
C ARG A 447 0.63 -27.79 -18.12
N VAL A 448 0.93 -27.35 -16.90
CA VAL A 448 0.19 -26.32 -16.16
C VAL A 448 0.97 -25.02 -16.26
N ARG A 449 0.28 -23.88 -16.49
CA ARG A 449 0.91 -22.56 -16.44
C ARG A 449 0.97 -22.13 -14.98
N ASN A 450 2.17 -21.79 -14.49
CA ASN A 450 2.33 -21.27 -13.14
C ASN A 450 1.81 -19.83 -13.11
N ALA A 451 1.09 -19.45 -12.05
CA ALA A 451 0.52 -18.12 -11.93
C ALA A 451 1.64 -17.07 -11.73
N VAL A 452 1.38 -15.82 -12.12
CA VAL A 452 2.33 -14.70 -11.92
C VAL A 452 1.75 -13.73 -10.90
N LEU A 453 1.49 -14.27 -9.71
CA LEU A 453 0.92 -13.55 -8.57
C LEU A 453 2.04 -13.05 -7.65
N PRO A 454 1.88 -11.91 -6.96
CA PRO A 454 2.81 -11.50 -5.91
C PRO A 454 2.52 -12.26 -4.61
N LEU A 455 2.73 -13.59 -4.61
CA LEU A 455 2.57 -14.40 -3.41
C LEU A 455 3.89 -14.44 -2.62
N PRO A 456 3.87 -14.26 -1.29
CA PRO A 456 5.06 -14.38 -0.45
C PRO A 456 5.76 -15.75 -0.64
N GLY A 457 7.07 -15.70 -0.90
CA GLY A 457 7.91 -16.88 -1.10
C GLY A 457 7.78 -17.63 -2.44
N GLU A 458 6.85 -17.26 -3.34
CA GLU A 458 6.66 -17.98 -4.60
C GLU A 458 7.72 -17.57 -5.66
N ALA A 459 8.61 -18.50 -6.01
CA ALA A 459 9.67 -18.24 -7.00
C ALA A 459 9.16 -18.00 -8.44
N SER A 460 7.94 -18.44 -8.77
CA SER A 460 7.23 -18.11 -10.01
C SER A 460 6.47 -16.78 -9.96
N GLY A 461 6.38 -16.13 -8.81
CA GLY A 461 5.54 -14.96 -8.60
C GLY A 461 6.06 -13.65 -9.23
N ARG A 462 5.47 -12.53 -8.79
CA ARG A 462 6.02 -11.18 -8.92
C ARG A 462 6.71 -10.75 -7.62
N PRO A 463 7.68 -9.81 -7.65
CA PRO A 463 8.17 -9.19 -6.43
C PRO A 463 7.05 -8.40 -5.72
N PRO A 464 7.13 -8.19 -4.40
CA PRO A 464 6.24 -7.24 -3.72
C PRO A 464 6.51 -5.83 -4.27
N LYS A 465 5.48 -5.14 -4.77
CA LYS A 465 5.59 -3.77 -5.32
C LYS A 465 4.39 -2.95 -4.89
N GLY A 466 4.58 -1.64 -4.74
CA GLY A 466 3.50 -0.71 -4.45
C GLY A 466 2.92 -0.80 -3.04
N ILE A 467 3.65 -1.33 -2.04
CA ILE A 467 3.12 -1.43 -0.66
C ILE A 467 3.04 -0.02 -0.05
N LEU A 468 1.86 0.37 0.41
CA LEU A 468 1.57 1.74 0.86
C LEU A 468 1.62 1.91 2.38
N GLY A 469 2.11 3.07 2.81
CA GLY A 469 1.97 3.55 4.18
C GLY A 469 2.04 5.07 4.24
N PHE A 470 0.99 5.72 4.74
CA PHE A 470 1.06 7.14 5.09
C PHE A 470 2.00 7.35 6.28
N ALA A 471 2.65 8.51 6.32
CA ALA A 471 3.37 8.96 7.50
C ALA A 471 2.41 9.01 8.72
N PRO A 472 2.83 8.56 9.91
CA PRO A 472 2.07 8.80 11.13
C PRO A 472 1.85 10.29 11.36
N ARG A 473 0.67 10.67 11.88
CA ARG A 473 0.33 12.06 12.18
C ARG A 473 1.30 12.64 13.22
N GLU A 474 1.90 13.78 12.90
CA GLU A 474 2.67 14.57 13.87
C GLU A 474 1.71 15.28 14.85
N VAL A 475 2.15 15.50 16.08
CA VAL A 475 1.27 16.03 17.14
C VAL A 475 0.88 17.47 16.82
N GLY A 476 -0.43 17.71 16.66
CA GLY A 476 -1.00 19.02 16.28
C GLY A 476 -1.20 19.19 14.77
N GLY A 477 -0.39 18.56 13.93
CA GLY A 477 -0.48 18.67 12.47
C GLY A 477 -1.80 18.15 11.89
N SER A 478 -2.13 18.54 10.66
CA SER A 478 -3.39 18.27 9.99
C SER A 478 -3.21 17.60 8.62
N ASP A 479 -4.23 16.87 8.17
CA ASP A 479 -4.35 16.39 6.78
C ASP A 479 -4.62 17.56 5.78
N GLU A 480 -4.52 18.82 6.21
CA GLU A 480 -4.67 20.06 5.40
C GLU A 480 -3.31 20.70 5.04
N GLU A 481 -2.28 20.52 5.86
CA GLU A 481 -0.93 21.07 5.60
C GLU A 481 -0.13 20.25 4.58
N GLY A 482 -0.49 18.97 4.43
CA GLY A 482 0.04 18.07 3.41
C GLY A 482 0.29 16.66 3.95
N ALA A 483 -0.09 15.63 3.18
CA ALA A 483 0.02 14.24 3.62
C ALA A 483 1.19 13.53 2.93
N ARG A 484 2.20 13.11 3.71
CA ARG A 484 3.31 12.28 3.21
C ARG A 484 2.91 10.80 3.11
N LEU A 485 3.30 10.17 2.02
CA LEU A 485 2.96 8.80 1.66
C LEU A 485 4.19 8.08 1.12
N TYR A 486 4.46 6.89 1.65
CA TYR A 486 5.56 6.04 1.24
C TYR A 486 5.05 4.89 0.36
N VAL A 487 5.77 4.61 -0.73
CA VAL A 487 5.55 3.45 -1.59
C VAL A 487 6.79 2.57 -1.54
N LEU A 488 6.62 1.30 -1.16
CA LEU A 488 7.71 0.32 -1.13
C LEU A 488 7.65 -0.62 -2.34
N GLY A 489 8.78 -0.74 -3.04
CA GLY A 489 9.04 -1.76 -4.05
C GLY A 489 10.18 -2.68 -3.60
N GLY A 490 9.94 -3.99 -3.63
CA GLY A 490 10.96 -5.02 -3.48
C GLY A 490 11.45 -5.51 -4.84
N GLY A 491 11.82 -6.79 -4.94
CA GLY A 491 12.49 -7.33 -6.12
C GLY A 491 14.01 -7.21 -6.07
N GLY A 492 14.64 -7.09 -7.23
CA GLY A 492 16.06 -6.71 -7.35
C GLY A 492 16.24 -5.18 -7.39
N GLU A 493 15.26 -4.47 -7.95
CA GLU A 493 15.16 -3.01 -7.90
C GLU A 493 14.40 -2.58 -6.62
N ALA A 494 15.00 -2.85 -5.46
CA ALA A 494 14.46 -2.45 -4.16
C ALA A 494 14.44 -0.92 -4.01
N ARG A 495 13.24 -0.31 -3.88
CA ARG A 495 13.05 1.15 -3.77
C ARG A 495 12.04 1.53 -2.70
N TRP A 496 12.36 2.59 -1.96
CA TRP A 496 11.46 3.36 -1.10
C TRP A 496 11.25 4.70 -1.80
N GLU A 497 10.01 5.01 -2.18
CA GLU A 497 9.64 6.25 -2.86
C GLU A 497 8.78 7.11 -1.94
N VAL A 498 9.03 8.42 -1.92
CA VAL A 498 8.32 9.39 -1.09
C VAL A 498 7.42 10.24 -1.97
N PHE A 499 6.15 10.34 -1.59
CA PHE A 499 5.19 11.23 -2.20
C PHE A 499 4.61 12.17 -1.14
N GLU A 500 4.22 13.37 -1.56
CA GLU A 500 3.59 14.35 -0.70
C GLU A 500 2.36 14.93 -1.42
N LEU A 501 1.21 14.88 -0.76
CA LEU A 501 -0.03 15.46 -1.25
C LEU A 501 -0.11 16.92 -0.77
N LEU A 502 -0.29 17.86 -1.71
CA LEU A 502 -0.24 19.31 -1.47
C LEU A 502 -1.45 20.00 -2.12
N PRO A 503 -1.92 21.16 -1.59
CA PRO A 503 -2.88 22.01 -2.28
C PRO A 503 -2.34 22.43 -3.66
N ALA A 504 -3.21 22.46 -4.68
CA ALA A 504 -2.85 22.88 -6.03
C ALA A 504 -3.12 24.38 -6.25
N GLU A 505 -2.27 25.05 -7.04
CA GLU A 505 -2.54 26.40 -7.53
C GLU A 505 -3.81 26.39 -8.40
N GLY A 506 -4.77 27.26 -8.09
CA GLY A 506 -6.13 27.24 -8.66
C GLY A 506 -7.14 26.38 -7.89
N GLY A 507 -6.72 25.70 -6.82
CA GLY A 507 -7.59 24.91 -5.94
C GLY A 507 -7.61 23.41 -6.28
N GLY A 508 -8.09 22.60 -5.33
CA GLY A 508 -7.93 21.15 -5.37
C GLY A 508 -6.56 20.72 -4.85
N TRP A 509 -6.12 19.52 -5.25
CA TRP A 509 -5.00 18.82 -4.62
C TRP A 509 -4.12 18.13 -5.67
N GLY A 510 -2.81 18.38 -5.60
CA GLY A 510 -1.78 17.69 -6.38
C GLY A 510 -1.01 16.69 -5.51
N ILE A 511 -0.37 15.72 -6.15
CA ILE A 511 0.61 14.83 -5.50
C ILE A 511 1.95 14.99 -6.20
N VAL A 512 3.03 15.15 -5.43
CA VAL A 512 4.40 15.29 -5.94
C VAL A 512 5.26 14.13 -5.47
N ASN A 513 6.13 13.62 -6.35
CA ASN A 513 7.19 12.69 -5.97
C ASN A 513 8.35 13.51 -5.39
N ARG A 514 8.74 13.22 -4.14
CA ARG A 514 9.82 13.90 -3.41
C ARG A 514 11.18 13.20 -3.55
N GLY A 515 11.24 12.10 -4.30
CA GLY A 515 12.43 11.30 -4.57
C GLY A 515 12.31 9.86 -4.07
N PHE A 516 13.37 9.09 -4.27
CA PHE A 516 13.45 7.69 -3.87
C PHE A 516 14.83 7.32 -3.30
N ARG A 517 14.89 6.23 -2.55
CA ARG A 517 16.13 5.59 -2.09
C ARG A 517 16.13 4.11 -2.51
N ARG A 518 17.27 3.61 -2.99
CA ARG A 518 17.51 2.18 -3.13
C ARG A 518 17.92 1.65 -1.75
N PHE A 519 17.06 0.88 -1.08
CA PHE A 519 17.28 0.55 0.34
C PHE A 519 18.21 -0.65 0.59
N LEU A 520 18.72 -1.30 -0.46
CA LEU A 520 19.73 -2.37 -0.37
C LEU A 520 21.13 -1.95 -0.82
N THR A 521 21.29 -0.80 -1.49
CA THR A 521 22.62 -0.21 -1.74
C THR A 521 23.20 0.34 -0.45
N ARG A 522 24.51 0.18 -0.23
CA ARG A 522 25.24 0.88 0.85
C ARG A 522 24.92 2.38 0.78
N GLN A 523 24.49 2.95 1.91
CA GLN A 523 24.02 4.34 1.97
C GLN A 523 25.16 5.36 2.18
N PHE A 524 26.36 4.85 2.46
CA PHE A 524 27.60 5.62 2.60
C PHE A 524 28.74 4.87 1.89
N VAL A 525 29.76 5.63 1.47
CA VAL A 525 31.07 5.09 1.07
C VAL A 525 31.93 4.98 2.34
N GLU A 526 32.88 4.05 2.36
CA GLU A 526 33.88 3.89 3.43
C GLU A 526 34.92 5.03 3.40
#